data_AF-X1H601-F1
#
_entry.id   AF-X1H601-F1
#
_cell.length_a   1.000
_cell.length_b   1.000
_cell.length_c   1.000
_cell.angle_alpha   90.00
_cell.angle_beta   90.00
_cell.angle_gamma   90.00
#
_symmetry.space_group_name_H-M   'P 1'
#
loop_
_entity.id
_entity.type
_entity.pdbx_description
1 polymer ?
#
loop_
_entity_poly.entity_id
_entity_poly.type
_entity_poly.pdbx_seq_one_letter_code
_entity_poly.pdbx_strand_id
1 'polypeptide(L)'
;IQDKICFERLTVRLGIRYDYFDPQTITFAEPNDLINDSIIKADAITNFSPRLGFSLLATDRLRFRFNYGHYFKIPIFHYLYTATDTAVVRYNVLIGG
;
A
#
# COMPACT_ATOMS: atom_id res chain seq x y z
N ILE A 1 2.35 4.70 13.24
CA ILE A 1 2.34 4.74 14.72
C ILE A 1 2.34 3.31 15.24
N GLN A 2 3.04 3.03 16.33
CA GLN A 2 3.12 1.67 16.87
C GLN A 2 3.20 1.70 18.40
N ASP A 3 2.33 0.92 19.03
CA ASP A 3 2.26 0.77 20.48
C ASP A 3 2.65 -0.64 20.91
N LYS A 4 3.22 -0.73 22.12
CA LYS A 4 3.59 -1.98 22.77
C LYS A 4 3.04 -1.97 24.18
N ILE A 5 2.22 -2.97 24.50
CA ILE A 5 1.63 -3.16 25.82
C ILE A 5 2.22 -4.44 26.40
N CYS A 6 2.82 -4.33 27.59
CA CYS A 6 3.44 -5.46 28.29
C CYS A 6 2.65 -5.78 29.57
N PHE A 7 2.17 -7.02 29.64
CA PHE A 7 1.68 -7.66 30.85
C PHE A 7 2.65 -8.78 31.24
N GLU A 8 2.53 -9.27 32.47
CA GLU A 8 3.42 -10.25 33.08
C GLU A 8 3.58 -11.55 32.27
N ARG A 9 2.51 -11.98 31.61
CA ARG A 9 2.49 -13.19 30.75
C ARG A 9 2.05 -12.95 29.31
N LEU A 10 1.78 -11.70 28.94
CA LEU A 10 1.26 -11.33 27.61
C LEU A 10 1.94 -10.06 27.13
N THR A 11 2.51 -10.08 25.94
CA THR A 11 2.98 -8.87 25.25
C THR A 11 2.16 -8.66 23.99
N VAL A 12 1.52 -7.50 23.86
CA VAL A 12 0.75 -7.11 22.68
C VAL A 12 1.49 -5.99 21.96
N ARG A 13 1.54 -6.08 20.63
CA ARG A 13 2.10 -5.09 19.71
C ARG A 13 1.03 -4.73 18.70
N LEU A 14 0.62 -3.47 18.70
CA LEU A 14 -0.35 -2.94 17.75
C LEU A 14 0.34 -1.86 16.93
N GLY A 15 0.25 -1.98 15.62
CA GLY A 15 0.83 -1.00 14.70
C GLY A 15 -0.16 -0.68 13.61
N ILE A 16 -0.29 0.60 13.30
CA ILE A 16 -1.03 1.05 12.13
C ILE A 16 -0.10 1.92 11.30
N ARG A 17 -0.17 1.72 9.99
CA ARG A 17 0.48 2.57 9.01
C ARG A 17 -0.55 2.98 7.97
N TYR A 18 -0.64 4.28 7.76
CA TYR A 18 -1.44 4.89 6.71
C TYR A 18 -0.48 5.57 5.74
N ASP A 19 -0.55 5.19 4.48
CA ASP A 19 0.24 5.78 3.41
C ASP A 19 -0.74 6.48 2.46
N TYR A 20 -0.59 7.80 2.32
CA TYR A 20 -1.33 8.63 1.37
C TYR A 20 -0.37 9.12 0.29
N PHE A 21 -0.70 8.87 -0.96
CA PHE A 21 0.09 9.30 -2.11
C PHE A 21 -0.79 10.04 -3.10
N ASP A 22 -0.57 11.35 -3.24
CA ASP A 22 -1.17 12.18 -4.28
C ASP A 22 -0.11 12.44 -5.35
N PRO A 23 -0.23 11.82 -6.54
CA PRO A 23 0.72 12.04 -7.62
C PRO A 23 0.64 13.45 -8.24
N GLN A 24 -0.40 14.24 -7.92
CA GLN A 24 -0.69 15.56 -8.53
C GLN A 24 -0.53 15.61 -10.06
N THR A 25 -0.69 14.47 -10.71
CA THR A 25 -0.43 14.31 -12.13
C THR A 25 -1.74 14.36 -12.91
N ILE A 26 -1.64 14.68 -14.18
CA ILE A 26 -2.74 14.61 -15.14
C ILE A 26 -2.67 13.24 -15.83
N THR A 27 -3.79 12.52 -15.89
CA THR A 27 -3.93 11.22 -16.55
C THR A 27 -5.14 11.26 -17.49
N PHE A 28 -5.19 10.36 -18.49
CA PHE A 28 -6.38 10.24 -19.33
C PHE A 28 -7.53 9.61 -18.54
N ALA A 29 -8.77 10.08 -18.80
CA ALA A 29 -9.97 9.53 -18.17
C ALA A 29 -10.15 8.04 -18.46
N GLU A 30 -9.75 7.61 -19.67
CA GLU A 30 -9.88 6.24 -20.13
C GLU A 30 -8.60 5.84 -20.89
N PRO A 31 -7.63 5.15 -20.27
CA PRO A 31 -6.38 4.77 -20.93
C PRO A 31 -6.56 3.86 -22.16
N ASN A 32 -7.72 3.19 -22.26
CA ASN A 32 -8.04 2.21 -23.31
C ASN A 32 -8.89 2.79 -24.46
N ASP A 33 -9.43 4.01 -24.32
CA ASP A 33 -10.23 4.65 -25.38
C ASP A 33 -9.39 5.73 -26.08
N LEU A 34 -9.02 5.46 -27.33
CA LEU A 34 -8.13 6.33 -28.13
C LEU A 34 -8.86 7.54 -28.73
N ILE A 35 -10.19 7.62 -28.56
CA ILE A 35 -11.04 8.64 -29.18
C ILE A 35 -11.33 9.79 -28.20
N ASN A 36 -11.37 9.52 -26.89
CA ASN A 36 -11.69 10.50 -25.86
C ASN A 36 -10.42 11.00 -25.14
N ASP A 37 -9.96 12.20 -25.53
CA ASP A 37 -8.71 12.81 -25.03
C ASP A 37 -8.92 13.69 -23.79
N SER A 38 -9.92 13.37 -22.97
CA SER A 38 -10.18 14.11 -21.74
C SER A 38 -9.10 13.82 -20.69
N ILE A 39 -8.38 14.88 -20.33
CA ILE A 39 -7.34 14.88 -19.31
C ILE A 39 -8.00 15.13 -17.95
N ILE A 40 -7.90 14.15 -17.06
CA ILE A 40 -8.40 14.24 -15.68
C ILE A 40 -7.23 14.27 -14.69
N LYS A 41 -7.49 14.79 -13.49
CA LYS A 41 -6.51 14.71 -12.40
C LYS A 41 -6.43 13.25 -11.92
N ALA A 42 -5.21 12.75 -11.72
CA ALA A 42 -4.99 11.40 -11.20
C ALA A 42 -5.52 11.26 -9.77
N ASP A 43 -6.16 10.12 -9.50
CA ASP A 43 -6.71 9.79 -8.20
C ASP A 43 -5.60 9.58 -7.16
N ALA A 44 -5.88 10.02 -5.93
CA ALA A 44 -4.99 9.80 -4.79
C ALA A 44 -5.03 8.31 -4.37
N ILE A 45 -3.86 7.70 -4.22
CA ILE A 45 -3.72 6.32 -3.79
C ILE A 45 -3.56 6.30 -2.27
N THR A 46 -4.44 5.56 -1.59
CA THR A 46 -4.40 5.40 -0.13
C THR A 46 -4.23 3.94 0.26
N ASN A 47 -3.22 3.63 1.07
CA ASN A 47 -2.97 2.28 1.57
C ASN A 47 -3.03 2.24 3.10
N PHE A 48 -3.76 1.27 3.64
CA PHE A 48 -3.90 1.06 5.07
C PHE A 48 -3.29 -0.28 5.49
N SER A 49 -2.17 -0.23 6.22
CA SER A 49 -1.39 -1.40 6.63
C SER A 49 -1.47 -1.64 8.15
N PRO A 50 -2.43 -2.46 8.63
CA PRO A 50 -2.49 -2.88 10.03
C PRO A 50 -1.46 -3.97 10.36
N ARG A 51 -0.93 -3.92 11.58
CA ARG A 51 0.01 -4.89 12.15
C ARG A 51 -0.43 -5.24 13.57
N LEU A 52 -0.59 -6.53 13.83
CA LEU A 52 -0.98 -7.05 15.13
C LEU A 52 -0.06 -8.21 15.50
N GLY A 53 0.59 -8.11 16.65
CA GLY A 53 1.39 -9.19 17.21
C GLY A 53 1.02 -9.40 18.67
N PHE A 54 0.88 -10.65 19.09
CA PHE A 54 0.75 -10.99 20.50
C PHE A 54 1.68 -12.15 20.85
N SER A 55 2.23 -12.09 22.06
CA SER A 55 3.16 -13.09 22.58
C SER A 55 2.71 -13.51 23.96
N LEU A 56 2.42 -14.79 24.14
CA LEU A 56 1.91 -15.38 25.37
C LEU A 56 2.98 -16.26 26.02
N LEU A 57 3.14 -16.16 27.32
CA LEU A 57 3.86 -17.14 28.15
C LEU A 57 2.83 -18.15 28.69
N ALA A 58 2.76 -19.32 28.07
CA ALA A 58 1.84 -20.38 28.50
C ALA A 58 2.38 -21.16 29.72
N THR A 59 3.71 -21.15 29.93
CA THR A 59 4.41 -21.77 31.07
C THR A 59 5.72 -21.00 31.30
N ASP A 60 6.39 -21.18 32.42
CA ASP A 60 7.64 -20.48 32.80
C ASP A 60 8.79 -20.59 31.78
N ARG A 61 8.67 -21.52 30.82
CA ARG A 61 9.64 -21.73 29.73
C ARG A 61 9.02 -21.68 28.33
N LEU A 62 7.69 -21.68 28.21
CA LEU A 62 7.00 -21.79 26.92
C LEU A 62 6.45 -20.43 26.49
N ARG A 63 6.96 -19.92 25.36
CA ARG A 63 6.57 -18.64 24.78
C ARG A 63 6.01 -18.83 23.38
N PHE A 64 4.73 -18.53 23.21
CA PHE A 64 4.09 -18.45 21.90
C PHE A 64 4.20 -17.04 21.34
N ARG A 65 4.46 -16.93 20.03
CA ARG A 65 4.53 -15.66 19.29
C ARG A 65 3.64 -15.76 18.06
N PHE A 66 2.61 -14.95 18.02
CA PHE A 66 1.71 -14.83 16.87
C PHE A 66 1.85 -13.43 16.30
N ASN A 67 2.09 -13.33 15.00
CA ASN A 67 2.17 -12.05 14.30
C ASN A 67 1.32 -12.13 13.04
N TYR A 68 0.47 -11.14 12.84
CA TYR A 68 -0.36 -10.94 11.66
C TYR A 68 -0.14 -9.52 11.15
N GLY A 69 0.13 -9.39 9.86
CA GLY A 69 0.32 -8.08 9.25
C GLY A 69 -0.13 -8.10 7.80
N HIS A 70 -0.87 -7.07 7.42
CA HIS A 70 -1.28 -6.85 6.04
C HIS A 70 -0.36 -5.79 5.43
N TYR A 71 0.37 -6.18 4.38
CA TYR A 71 1.39 -5.34 3.75
C TYR A 71 1.10 -5.17 2.27
N PHE A 72 1.26 -3.93 1.80
CA PHE A 72 1.18 -3.58 0.39
C PHE A 72 2.60 -3.27 -0.12
N LYS A 73 2.92 -3.73 -1.33
CA LYS A 73 4.14 -3.30 -2.02
C LYS A 73 3.86 -1.95 -2.64
N ILE A 74 4.76 -0.99 -2.46
CA ILE A 74 4.74 0.23 -3.25
C ILE A 74 5.07 -0.20 -4.69
N PRO A 75 4.23 0.14 -5.69
CA PRO A 75 4.56 -0.13 -7.08
C PRO A 75 5.88 0.58 -7.45
N ILE A 76 6.66 -0.01 -8.35
CA ILE A 76 7.97 0.52 -8.77
C ILE A 76 7.78 1.96 -9.25
N PHE A 77 8.63 2.88 -8.75
CA PHE A 77 8.57 4.32 -9.04
C PHE A 77 8.49 4.67 -10.53
N HIS A 78 9.02 3.82 -11.42
CA HIS A 78 8.93 4.01 -12.86
C HIS A 78 7.48 4.14 -13.36
N TYR A 79 6.50 3.45 -12.75
CA TYR A 79 5.07 3.59 -13.06
C TYR A 79 4.47 4.89 -12.51
N LEU A 80 5.00 5.42 -11.40
CA LEU A 80 4.50 6.64 -10.78
C LEU A 80 4.90 7.89 -11.59
N TYR A 81 6.08 7.88 -12.23
CA TYR A 81 6.54 8.95 -13.11
C TYR A 81 6.08 8.79 -14.57
N THR A 82 5.84 7.57 -15.05
CA THR A 82 5.24 7.38 -16.39
C THR A 82 3.75 7.71 -16.40
N ALA A 83 3.06 7.73 -15.26
CA ALA A 83 1.73 8.36 -15.15
C ALA A 83 1.77 9.90 -15.33
N THR A 84 2.95 10.52 -15.22
CA THR A 84 3.17 11.93 -15.56
C THR A 84 3.40 12.14 -17.05
N ASP A 85 3.88 11.12 -17.75
CA ASP A 85 4.00 11.11 -19.20
C ASP A 85 2.86 10.30 -19.81
N THR A 86 1.74 10.98 -20.05
CA THR A 86 0.52 10.41 -20.61
C THR A 86 0.76 9.58 -21.90
N ALA A 87 1.80 9.88 -22.69
CA ALA A 87 2.15 9.12 -23.89
C ALA A 87 2.66 7.70 -23.57
N VAL A 88 3.32 7.49 -22.43
CA VAL A 88 3.90 6.19 -22.04
C VAL A 88 2.82 5.23 -21.51
N VAL A 89 1.75 5.75 -20.90
CA VAL A 89 0.60 4.96 -20.45
C VAL A 89 -0.09 4.25 -21.63
N ARG A 90 -0.31 4.96 -22.75
CA ARG A 90 -0.91 4.37 -23.97
C ARG A 90 -0.01 3.31 -24.61
N TYR A 91 1.31 3.50 -24.63
CA TYR A 91 2.25 2.54 -25.21
C TYR A 91 2.26 1.20 -24.47
N ASN A 92 2.19 1.22 -23.13
CA ASN A 92 2.17 0.01 -22.33
C ASN A 92 0.85 -0.78 -22.43
N VAL A 93 -0.29 -0.11 -22.65
CA VAL A 93 -1.59 -0.76 -22.90
C VAL A 93 -1.61 -1.49 -24.25
N LEU A 94 -0.94 -0.94 -25.28
CA LEU A 94 -0.94 -1.50 -26.63
C LEU A 94 -0.02 -2.72 -26.80
N ILE A 95 0.92 -2.96 -25.87
CA ILE A 95 1.92 -4.04 -25.95
C ILE A 95 1.71 -5.10 -24.85
N GLY A 96 0.81 -4.83 -23.90
CA GLY A 96 0.51 -5.70 -22.76
C GLY A 96 -0.95 -6.12 -22.70
N GLY A 97 -1.36 -6.98 -23.62
CA GLY A 97 -2.57 -7.81 -23.57
C GLY A 97 -2.21 -9.26 -23.87
#